data_AF-A0A351RT03-F1
#
_entry.id   AF-A0A351RT03-F1
#
_cell.length_a   1.000
_cell.length_b   1.000
_cell.length_c   1.000
_cell.angle_alpha   90.00
_cell.angle_beta   90.00
_cell.angle_gamma   90.00
#
_symmetry.space_group_name_H-M   'P 1'
#
loop_
_entity.id
_entity.type
_entity.pdbx_description
1 polymer ?
#
loop_
_entity_poly.entity_id
_entity_poly.type
_entity_poly.pdbx_seq_one_letter_code
_entity_poly.pdbx_strand_id
1 'polypeptide(L)'
;TSKELLEKDFTNALFGRFEKNIEIYRKVANILRDKEGKILLNDGNCYQIVYLMGKPEKFILPYQYEFMPALSNPALFVNYVVAVKDRNSDVLFQQFEDGIKGFYPIFDEGKIIIWEKT
;
A
#
# COMPACT_ATOMS: atom_id res chain seq x y z
N THR A 1 -0.56 -21.67 10.07
CA THR A 1 -1.73 -20.78 10.22
C THR A 1 -1.63 -19.47 9.46
N SER A 2 -0.78 -18.48 9.83
CA SER A 2 -0.80 -17.17 9.11
C SER A 2 -0.20 -17.24 7.69
N LYS A 3 0.84 -18.06 7.50
CA LYS A 3 1.50 -18.24 6.20
C LYS A 3 0.60 -18.95 5.16
N GLU A 4 -0.18 -19.94 5.60
CA GLU A 4 -1.13 -20.66 4.75
C GLU A 4 -2.30 -19.77 4.31
N LEU A 5 -2.76 -18.85 5.17
CA LEU A 5 -3.77 -17.85 4.81
C LEU A 5 -3.25 -16.90 3.73
N LEU A 6 -2.02 -16.39 3.88
CA LEU A 6 -1.36 -15.52 2.89
C LEU A 6 -1.17 -16.22 1.53
N GLU A 7 -0.70 -17.48 1.53
CA GLU A 7 -0.53 -18.25 0.29
C GLU A 7 -1.86 -18.56 -0.39
N LYS A 8 -2.90 -18.86 0.38
CA LYS A 8 -4.25 -19.09 -0.13
C LYS A 8 -4.84 -17.81 -0.74
N ASP A 9 -4.71 -16.66 -0.07
CA ASP A 9 -5.22 -15.39 -0.56
C ASP A 9 -4.48 -14.92 -1.82
N PHE A 10 -3.16 -15.14 -1.88
CA PHE A 10 -2.35 -14.89 -3.06
C PHE A 10 -2.74 -15.79 -4.24
N THR A 11 -2.88 -17.10 -4.00
CA THR A 11 -3.31 -18.08 -5.01
C THR A 11 -4.71 -17.73 -5.52
N ASN A 12 -5.62 -17.36 -4.63
CA ASN A 12 -6.96 -16.91 -4.96
C ASN A 12 -6.96 -15.63 -5.79
N ALA A 13 -6.07 -14.66 -5.49
CA ALA A 13 -5.89 -13.47 -6.31
C ALA A 13 -5.38 -13.80 -7.72
N LEU A 14 -4.44 -14.74 -7.86
CA LEU A 14 -3.97 -15.23 -9.17
C LEU A 14 -5.10 -15.84 -10.01
N PHE A 15 -6.03 -16.55 -9.36
CA PHE A 15 -7.22 -17.11 -10.01
C PHE A 15 -8.40 -16.13 -10.12
N GLY A 16 -8.23 -14.86 -9.76
CA GLY A 16 -9.29 -13.84 -9.78
C GLY A 16 -10.40 -14.08 -8.75
N ARG A 17 -10.22 -14.99 -7.81
CA ARG A 17 -11.17 -15.37 -6.76
C ARG A 17 -10.90 -14.59 -5.48
N PHE A 18 -11.07 -13.28 -5.51
CA PHE A 18 -10.92 -12.44 -4.32
C PHE A 18 -12.03 -12.74 -3.31
N GLU A 19 -11.69 -13.28 -2.12
CA GLU A 19 -12.63 -13.29 -0.99
C GLU A 19 -12.78 -11.87 -0.39
N LYS A 20 -13.93 -11.64 0.26
CA LYS A 20 -14.54 -10.39 0.76
C LYS A 20 -13.62 -9.15 0.91
N ASN A 21 -14.17 -7.99 0.51
CA ASN A 21 -13.62 -6.62 0.63
C ASN A 21 -12.61 -6.15 -0.44
N ILE A 22 -12.76 -6.58 -1.70
CA ILE A 22 -12.01 -5.98 -2.82
C ILE A 22 -12.34 -4.50 -3.07
N GLU A 23 -13.50 -4.02 -2.59
CA GLU A 23 -14.01 -2.69 -2.93
C GLU A 23 -13.07 -1.58 -2.47
N ILE A 24 -12.53 -1.67 -1.24
CA ILE A 24 -11.60 -0.66 -0.72
C ILE A 24 -10.30 -0.64 -1.52
N TYR A 25 -9.76 -1.80 -1.87
CA TYR A 25 -8.55 -1.90 -2.69
C TYR A 25 -8.78 -1.37 -4.10
N ARG A 26 -9.98 -1.59 -4.67
CA ARG A 26 -10.37 -1.04 -5.97
C ARG A 26 -10.50 0.48 -5.93
N LYS A 27 -11.10 1.04 -4.87
CA LYS A 27 -11.16 2.50 -4.66
C LYS A 27 -9.75 3.10 -4.62
N VAL A 28 -8.86 2.52 -3.80
CA VAL A 28 -7.46 2.97 -3.68
C VAL A 28 -6.72 2.85 -5.01
N ALA A 29 -6.84 1.71 -5.70
CA ALA A 29 -6.24 1.51 -7.01
C ALA A 29 -6.73 2.53 -8.05
N ASN A 30 -8.01 2.91 -8.02
CA ASN A 30 -8.56 3.92 -8.92
C ASN A 30 -8.04 5.32 -8.59
N ILE A 31 -7.94 5.70 -7.31
CA ILE A 31 -7.38 6.99 -6.88
C ILE A 31 -5.93 7.15 -7.38
N LEU A 32 -5.13 6.08 -7.33
CA LEU A 32 -3.71 6.11 -7.65
C LEU A 32 -3.38 5.80 -9.12
N ARG A 33 -4.37 5.36 -9.91
CA ARG A 33 -4.18 4.85 -11.28
C ARG A 33 -3.52 5.88 -12.21
N ASP A 34 -4.04 7.10 -12.17
CA ASP A 34 -3.68 8.19 -13.08
C ASP A 34 -2.73 9.21 -12.42
N LYS A 35 -2.41 9.01 -11.14
CA LYS A 35 -1.42 9.82 -10.43
C LYS A 35 0.00 9.50 -10.92
N GLU A 36 0.85 10.50 -11.12
CA GLU A 36 2.25 10.27 -11.47
C GLU A 36 3.13 10.07 -10.24
N GLY A 37 4.22 9.32 -10.39
CA GLY A 37 5.20 9.13 -9.33
C GLY A 37 5.13 7.78 -8.60
N LYS A 38 6.00 7.63 -7.60
CA LYS A 38 6.23 6.37 -6.88
C LYS A 38 5.35 6.26 -5.64
N ILE A 39 5.00 5.03 -5.29
CA ILE A 39 4.09 4.69 -4.20
C ILE A 39 4.83 3.77 -3.22
N LEU A 40 4.96 4.17 -1.95
CA LEU A 40 5.45 3.29 -0.89
C LEU A 40 4.27 2.49 -0.33
N LEU A 41 4.40 1.17 -0.27
CA LEU A 41 3.32 0.28 0.15
C LEU A 41 3.91 -0.99 0.77
N ASN A 42 3.26 -1.52 1.81
CA ASN A 42 3.56 -2.85 2.36
C ASN A 42 2.61 -3.88 1.76
N ASP A 43 3.17 -4.80 0.98
CA ASP A 43 2.41 -5.79 0.22
C ASP A 43 1.72 -6.85 1.09
N GLY A 44 2.19 -7.05 2.33
CA GLY A 44 1.60 -8.00 3.27
C GLY A 44 0.09 -7.84 3.48
N ASN A 45 -0.46 -6.63 3.35
CA ASN A 45 -1.90 -6.36 3.50
C ASN A 45 -2.54 -5.65 2.28
N CYS A 46 -1.72 -5.15 1.35
CA CYS A 46 -2.15 -4.25 0.28
C CYS A 46 -1.78 -4.75 -1.13
N TYR A 47 -1.35 -6.00 -1.28
CA TYR A 47 -0.96 -6.57 -2.59
C TYR A 47 -2.08 -6.47 -3.65
N GLN A 48 -3.35 -6.55 -3.25
CA GLN A 48 -4.49 -6.41 -4.14
C GLN A 48 -4.48 -5.06 -4.89
N ILE A 49 -3.96 -3.99 -4.29
CA ILE A 49 -3.83 -2.68 -4.94
C ILE A 49 -2.82 -2.77 -6.09
N VAL A 50 -1.68 -3.40 -5.86
CA VAL A 50 -0.63 -3.60 -6.87
C VAL A 50 -1.19 -4.38 -8.07
N TYR A 51 -1.89 -5.48 -7.79
CA TYR A 51 -2.55 -6.29 -8.81
C TYR A 51 -3.60 -5.49 -9.59
N LEU A 52 -4.51 -4.79 -8.91
CA LEU A 52 -5.61 -4.04 -9.53
C LEU A 52 -5.14 -2.82 -10.34
N MET A 53 -3.99 -2.24 -9.98
CA MET A 53 -3.40 -1.13 -10.74
C MET A 53 -2.69 -1.60 -12.01
N GLY A 54 -2.18 -2.83 -12.05
CA GLY A 54 -1.49 -3.39 -13.22
C GLY A 54 -0.19 -2.67 -13.60
N LYS A 55 0.38 -1.88 -12.68
CA LYS A 55 1.60 -1.08 -12.86
C LYS A 55 2.57 -1.30 -11.68
N PRO A 56 3.11 -2.53 -11.50
CA PRO A 56 3.92 -2.89 -10.34
C PRO A 56 5.19 -2.02 -10.21
N GLU A 57 5.71 -1.49 -11.30
CA GLU A 57 6.87 -0.61 -11.35
C GLU A 57 6.66 0.74 -10.63
N LYS A 58 5.42 1.13 -10.34
CA LYS A 58 5.13 2.34 -9.55
C LYS A 58 5.39 2.15 -8.06
N PHE A 59 5.47 0.92 -7.58
CA PHE A 59 5.55 0.63 -6.16
C PHE A 59 6.97 0.44 -5.67
N ILE A 60 7.22 0.91 -4.45
CA ILE A 60 8.35 0.54 -3.61
C ILE A 60 7.77 -0.39 -2.53
N LEU A 61 8.16 -1.66 -2.56
CA LEU A 61 7.64 -2.77 -1.77
C LEU A 61 8.72 -3.33 -0.83
N PRO A 62 8.37 -4.02 0.27
CA PRO A 62 9.30 -4.38 1.35
C PRO A 62 10.57 -5.12 0.94
N TYR A 63 10.51 -5.89 -0.15
CA TYR A 63 11.62 -6.69 -0.66
C TYR A 63 12.55 -5.93 -1.63
N GLN A 64 12.23 -4.68 -1.97
CA GLN A 64 13.07 -3.84 -2.83
C GLN A 64 14.11 -3.09 -2.02
N TYR A 65 15.28 -2.85 -2.61
CA TYR A 65 16.42 -2.18 -1.96
C TYR A 65 16.05 -0.78 -1.44
N GLU A 66 15.19 -0.08 -2.17
CA GLU A 66 14.76 1.29 -1.88
C GLU A 66 13.76 1.39 -0.74
N PHE A 67 13.20 0.27 -0.25
CA PHE A 67 12.12 0.30 0.73
C PHE A 67 12.54 0.89 2.09
N MET A 68 13.62 0.40 2.69
CA MET A 68 14.07 0.89 3.99
C MET A 68 14.49 2.39 3.94
N PRO A 69 15.21 2.85 2.90
CA PRO A 69 15.42 4.27 2.68
C PRO A 69 14.12 5.08 2.51
N ALA A 70 13.16 4.58 1.73
CA ALA A 70 11.87 5.24 1.52
C ALA A 70 11.02 5.29 2.79
N LEU A 71 11.05 4.25 3.63
CA LEU A 71 10.40 4.24 4.94
C LEU A 71 11.03 5.25 5.89
N SER A 72 12.35 5.44 5.81
CA SER A 72 13.07 6.39 6.68
C SER A 72 12.88 7.85 6.25
N ASN A 73 12.83 8.12 4.94
CA ASN A 73 12.68 9.46 4.39
C ASN A 73 11.81 9.47 3.12
N PRO A 74 10.49 9.32 3.24
CA PRO A 74 9.59 9.11 2.10
C PRO A 74 9.62 10.26 1.09
N ALA A 75 9.86 11.49 1.55
CA ALA A 75 9.90 12.68 0.70
C ALA A 75 10.98 12.61 -0.40
N LEU A 76 12.03 11.80 -0.24
CA LEU A 76 13.08 11.64 -1.26
C LEU A 76 12.78 10.56 -2.30
N PHE A 77 11.87 9.63 -2.01
CA PHE A 77 11.69 8.41 -2.80
C PHE A 77 10.30 8.28 -3.43
N VAL A 78 9.27 8.84 -2.79
CA VAL A 78 7.88 8.60 -3.18
C VAL A 78 7.03 9.86 -3.18
N ASN A 79 5.97 9.80 -3.97
CA ASN A 79 4.91 10.80 -4.03
C ASN A 79 3.71 10.38 -3.17
N TYR A 80 3.53 9.07 -2.98
CA TYR A 80 2.42 8.52 -2.21
C TYR A 80 2.90 7.51 -1.20
N VAL A 81 2.23 7.49 -0.05
CA VAL A 81 2.38 6.44 0.96
C VAL A 81 1.01 5.85 1.21
N VAL A 82 0.90 4.53 1.10
CA VAL A 82 -0.34 3.78 1.35
C VAL A 82 -0.11 2.85 2.53
N ALA A 83 -0.97 2.93 3.53
CA ALA A 83 -0.89 2.07 4.70
C ALA A 83 -2.25 1.56 5.14
N VAL A 84 -2.25 0.35 5.70
CA VAL A 84 -3.38 -0.18 6.48
C VAL A 84 -3.29 0.37 7.89
N LYS A 85 -4.41 0.90 8.42
CA LYS A 85 -4.55 1.49 9.76
C LYS A 85 -4.53 0.43 10.87
N ASP A 86 -3.47 -0.36 10.92
CA ASP A 86 -3.20 -1.40 11.91
C ASP A 86 -1.70 -1.46 12.23
N ARG A 87 -1.33 -1.00 13.43
CA ARG A 87 0.07 -0.92 13.87
C ARG A 87 0.77 -2.27 13.96
N ASN A 88 0.01 -3.37 14.10
CA ASN A 88 0.59 -4.70 14.30
C ASN A 88 0.92 -5.39 12.98
N SER A 89 0.25 -5.00 11.89
CA SER A 89 0.37 -5.67 10.59
C SER A 89 0.98 -4.78 9.51
N ASP A 90 0.99 -3.46 9.67
CA ASP A 90 1.51 -2.53 8.67
C ASP A 90 2.62 -1.63 9.23
N VAL A 91 3.85 -1.87 8.75
CA VAL A 91 5.05 -1.13 9.15
C VAL A 91 4.98 0.35 8.76
N LEU A 92 4.28 0.71 7.67
CA LEU A 92 4.15 2.12 7.29
C LEU A 92 3.23 2.83 8.28
N PHE A 93 2.12 2.21 8.67
CA PHE A 93 1.23 2.80 9.66
C PHE A 93 1.87 2.86 11.04
N GLN A 94 2.64 1.82 11.42
CA GLN A 94 3.44 1.85 12.65
C GLN A 94 4.39 3.06 12.69
N GLN A 95 5.02 3.36 11.55
CA GLN A 95 6.00 4.45 11.42
C GLN A 95 5.36 5.84 11.29
N PHE A 96 4.18 5.93 10.69
CA PHE A 96 3.58 7.19 10.21
C PHE A 96 2.17 7.47 10.77
N GLU A 97 1.77 6.82 11.86
CA GLU A 97 0.43 7.03 12.43
C GLU A 97 0.14 8.51 12.76
N ASP A 98 1.16 9.25 13.20
CA ASP A 98 1.08 10.66 13.57
C ASP A 98 1.27 11.59 12.36
N GLY A 99 1.35 11.02 11.16
CA GLY A 99 1.56 11.72 9.89
C GLY A 99 3.00 11.69 9.38
N ILE A 100 3.17 12.24 8.17
CA ILE A 100 4.44 12.27 7.46
C ILE A 100 4.74 13.72 7.09
N LYS A 101 5.91 14.22 7.49
CA LYS A 101 6.32 15.58 7.16
C LYS A 101 6.36 15.79 5.64
N GLY A 102 5.64 16.80 5.15
CA GLY A 102 5.56 17.12 3.71
C GLY A 102 4.58 16.26 2.93
N PHE A 103 3.72 15.50 3.61
CA PHE A 103 2.61 14.79 2.98
C PHE A 103 1.30 15.12 3.69
N TYR A 104 0.20 15.02 2.94
CA TYR A 104 -1.16 15.24 3.44
C TYR A 104 -2.07 14.07 3.07
N PRO A 105 -3.01 13.68 3.96
CA PRO A 105 -3.95 12.61 3.65
C PRO A 105 -4.91 13.04 2.55
N ILE A 106 -4.98 12.27 1.47
CA ILE A 106 -5.92 12.47 0.35
C ILE A 106 -7.02 11.42 0.30
N PHE A 107 -6.88 10.38 1.12
CA PHE A 107 -7.87 9.34 1.33
C PHE A 107 -7.68 8.77 2.73
N ASP A 108 -8.76 8.69 3.51
CA ASP A 108 -8.79 8.03 4.81
C ASP A 108 -10.18 7.39 4.97
N GLU A 109 -10.32 6.14 4.55
CA GLU A 109 -11.59 5.40 4.63
C GLU A 109 -11.37 4.00 5.17
N GLY A 110 -12.13 3.66 6.21
CA GLY A 110 -12.12 2.34 6.82
C GLY A 110 -10.74 1.99 7.37
N LYS A 111 -10.06 1.04 6.70
CA LYS A 111 -8.76 0.50 7.12
C LYS A 111 -7.58 1.04 6.33
N ILE A 112 -7.77 1.91 5.33
CA ILE A 112 -6.67 2.37 4.47
C ILE A 112 -6.58 3.90 4.48
N ILE A 113 -5.35 4.39 4.56
CA ILE A 113 -5.00 5.80 4.41
C ILE A 113 -3.99 5.97 3.27
N ILE A 114 -4.13 7.06 2.52
CA ILE A 114 -3.20 7.48 1.47
C ILE A 114 -2.71 8.89 1.80
N TRP A 115 -1.40 9.05 1.93
CA TRP A 115 -0.76 10.36 2.01
C TRP A 115 -0.15 10.73 0.66
N GLU A 116 -0.36 11.97 0.19
CA GLU A 116 0.24 12.56 -1.01
C GLU A 116 1.26 13.63 -0.61
N LYS A 117 2.44 13.59 -1.24
CA LYS A 117 3.50 14.58 -1.06
C LYS A 117 3.07 15.94 -1.64
N THR A 118 3.30 17.01 -0.88
CA THR A 118 3.10 18.42 -1.30
C THR A 118 4.41 19.14 -1.54
#